data_AF-W9YXL5-F1
#
_entry.id   AF-W9YXL5-F1
#
_cell.length_a   1.000
_cell.length_b   1.000
_cell.length_c   1.000
_cell.angle_alpha   90.00
_cell.angle_beta   90.00
_cell.angle_gamma   90.00
#
_symmetry.space_group_name_H-M   'P 1'
#
loop_
_entity.id
_entity.type
_entity.pdbx_description
1 polymer ?
#
loop_
_entity_poly.entity_id
_entity_poly.type
_entity_poly.pdbx_seq_one_letter_code
_entity_poly.pdbx_strand_id
1 'polypeptide(L)'
;MAESPIVSSMVLEPPDQGDKKTSWDLFPWKDFPGYTQSQRCASTSSWIWQFGHDIEKSDDDTKRRWVCKVCVDSRRPNPHSAASSGTQNAEIHLWNDHK
;
A
#
# COMPACT_ATOMS: atom_id res chain seq x y z
N MET A 1 -28.40 -49.97 16.59
CA MET A 1 -28.73 -49.36 15.29
C MET A 1 -28.18 -47.95 15.32
N ALA A 2 -27.24 -47.69 14.41
CA ALA A 2 -26.61 -46.43 14.00
C ALA A 2 -26.56 -45.24 14.99
N GLU A 3 -25.36 -45.02 15.50
CA GLU A 3 -24.84 -43.73 15.94
C GLU A 3 -24.72 -42.80 14.72
N SER A 4 -25.08 -41.52 14.85
CA SER A 4 -24.28 -40.40 14.32
C SER A 4 -24.81 -39.05 14.82
N PRO A 5 -23.94 -38.16 15.33
CA PRO A 5 -24.31 -36.89 15.92
C PRO A 5 -24.31 -35.72 14.92
N ILE A 6 -24.89 -34.63 15.40
CA ILE A 6 -25.01 -33.28 14.84
C ILE A 6 -23.70 -32.83 14.18
N VAL A 7 -23.67 -32.69 12.85
CA VAL A 7 -22.59 -31.95 12.17
C VAL A 7 -22.84 -30.47 12.39
N SER A 8 -22.30 -29.97 13.50
CA SER A 8 -22.17 -28.55 13.79
C SER A 8 -21.40 -27.91 12.65
N SER A 9 -22.05 -27.01 11.92
CA SER A 9 -21.44 -26.22 10.85
C SER A 9 -20.19 -25.54 11.41
N MET A 10 -19.03 -26.00 10.97
CA MET A 10 -17.76 -25.32 11.13
C MET A 10 -17.91 -23.92 10.53
N VAL A 11 -18.21 -22.93 11.37
CA VAL A 11 -17.91 -21.55 11.06
C VAL A 11 -16.39 -21.52 10.99
N LEU A 12 -15.85 -21.45 9.78
CA LEU A 12 -14.45 -21.10 9.57
C LEU A 12 -14.32 -19.68 10.08
N GLU A 13 -13.96 -19.54 11.36
CA GLU A 13 -13.50 -18.28 11.90
C GLU A 13 -12.32 -17.83 11.02
N PRO A 14 -12.40 -16.66 10.36
CA PRO A 14 -11.28 -16.14 9.61
C PRO A 14 -10.07 -16.09 10.54
N PRO A 15 -8.87 -16.53 10.08
CA PRO A 15 -7.70 -16.58 10.93
C PRO A 15 -7.49 -15.22 11.55
N ASP A 16 -7.41 -15.20 12.88
CA ASP A 16 -6.90 -14.14 13.75
C ASP A 16 -5.95 -13.24 12.95
N GLN A 17 -6.51 -12.18 12.39
CA GLN A 17 -5.76 -11.25 11.57
C GLN A 17 -5.12 -10.26 12.53
N GLY A 18 -4.31 -10.82 13.44
CA GLY A 18 -3.60 -10.09 14.49
C GLY A 18 -3.04 -8.83 13.89
N ASP A 19 -3.49 -7.70 14.45
CA ASP A 19 -3.24 -6.31 14.13
C ASP A 19 -2.13 -6.10 13.08
N LYS A 20 -2.39 -6.46 11.83
CA LYS A 20 -1.52 -6.10 10.72
C LYS A 20 -1.85 -4.66 10.46
N LYS A 21 -1.24 -3.74 11.23
CA LYS A 21 -1.16 -2.33 10.86
C LYS A 21 -0.73 -2.32 9.40
N THR A 22 -1.67 -2.00 8.54
CA THR A 22 -1.40 -1.96 7.12
C THR A 22 -0.34 -0.89 6.94
N SER A 23 0.56 -1.06 5.97
CA SER A 23 1.58 -0.03 5.68
C SER A 23 0.94 1.37 5.44
N TRP A 24 -0.36 1.41 5.14
CA TRP A 24 -1.21 2.59 5.03
C TRP A 24 -1.59 3.28 6.36
N ASP A 25 -1.61 2.58 7.50
CA ASP A 25 -1.86 3.17 8.82
C ASP A 25 -0.74 4.14 9.24
N LEU A 26 0.48 3.90 8.75
CA LEU A 26 1.64 4.76 8.98
C LEU A 26 1.81 5.83 7.91
N PHE A 27 0.98 5.80 6.85
CA PHE A 27 1.13 6.69 5.72
C PHE A 27 0.81 8.13 6.12
N PRO A 28 1.67 9.11 5.78
CA PRO A 28 1.50 10.48 6.20
C PRO A 28 0.51 11.23 5.29
N TRP A 29 -0.78 10.89 5.39
CA TRP A 29 -1.85 11.52 4.61
C TRP A 29 -1.90 13.05 4.77
N LYS A 30 -1.43 13.57 5.91
CA LYS A 30 -1.29 15.01 6.17
C LYS A 30 -0.41 15.74 5.15
N ASP A 31 0.59 15.06 4.59
CA ASP A 31 1.53 15.62 3.61
C ASP A 31 0.98 15.50 2.17
N PHE A 32 -0.08 14.73 1.98
CA PHE A 32 -0.75 14.50 0.70
C PHE A 32 -2.25 14.80 0.77
N PRO A 33 -2.66 16.06 1.03
CA PRO A 33 -4.06 16.43 1.14
C PRO A 33 -4.81 16.20 -0.19
N GLY A 34 -5.99 15.58 -0.12
CA GLY A 34 -6.82 15.27 -1.28
C GLY A 34 -6.32 14.08 -2.12
N TYR A 35 -5.30 13.37 -1.64
CA TYR A 35 -4.90 12.08 -2.20
C TYR A 35 -5.49 10.95 -1.35
N THR A 36 -5.81 9.85 -2.03
CA THR A 36 -6.30 8.61 -1.44
C THR A 36 -5.50 7.44 -1.97
N GLN A 37 -5.58 6.30 -1.29
CA GLN A 37 -4.98 5.06 -1.81
C GLN A 37 -5.60 4.75 -3.17
N SER A 38 -4.74 4.44 -4.14
CA SER A 38 -5.18 4.07 -5.48
C SER A 38 -5.99 2.79 -5.45
N GLN A 39 -7.21 2.84 -5.99
CA GLN A 39 -8.10 1.67 -6.07
C GLN A 39 -7.76 0.79 -7.27
N ARG A 40 -7.07 1.34 -8.26
CA ARG A 40 -6.69 0.61 -9.46
C ARG A 40 -5.42 -0.18 -9.19
N CYS A 41 -5.55 -1.50 -9.11
CA CYS A 41 -4.43 -2.46 -9.19
C CYS A 41 -3.73 -2.45 -10.59
N ALA A 42 -3.98 -1.43 -11.40
CA ALA A 42 -3.64 -1.42 -12.81
C ALA A 42 -2.25 -0.80 -13.04
N SER A 43 -1.34 -1.71 -13.39
CA SER A 43 0.01 -1.54 -13.96
C SER A 43 1.11 -0.96 -13.06
N THR A 44 1.24 -1.50 -11.85
CA THR A 44 2.51 -1.45 -11.11
C THR A 44 3.45 -2.58 -11.57
N SER A 45 3.70 -2.72 -12.87
CA SER A 45 4.56 -3.79 -13.43
C SER A 45 6.05 -3.55 -13.17
N SER A 46 6.44 -2.35 -12.75
CA SER A 46 7.81 -2.01 -12.38
C SER A 46 8.12 -2.39 -10.94
N TRP A 47 9.29 -2.97 -10.71
CA TRP A 47 9.79 -3.41 -9.39
C TRP A 47 9.74 -2.30 -8.32
N ILE A 48 9.88 -1.04 -8.72
CA ILE A 48 9.80 0.12 -7.81
C ILE A 48 8.50 0.21 -7.01
N TRP A 49 7.40 -0.35 -7.52
CA TRP A 49 6.12 -0.36 -6.83
C TRP A 49 6.08 -1.36 -5.67
N GLN A 50 7.02 -2.31 -5.61
CA GLN A 50 7.23 -3.11 -4.39
C GLN A 50 7.66 -2.19 -3.23
N PHE A 51 8.43 -1.15 -3.52
CA PHE A 51 9.00 -0.20 -2.57
C PHE A 51 8.24 1.13 -2.47
N GLY A 52 7.09 1.27 -3.12
CA GLY A 52 6.27 2.47 -2.96
C GLY A 52 4.77 2.22 -2.86
N HIS A 53 4.10 3.21 -2.32
CA HIS A 53 2.66 3.36 -2.26
C HIS A 53 2.17 4.08 -3.51
N ASP A 54 1.09 3.58 -4.10
CA ASP A 54 0.38 4.25 -5.17
C ASP A 54 -0.79 5.05 -4.59
N ILE A 55 -0.71 6.37 -4.72
CA ILE A 55 -1.77 7.29 -4.31
C ILE A 55 -2.33 8.00 -5.53
N GLU A 56 -3.64 8.21 -5.55
CA GLU A 56 -4.33 8.96 -6.60
C GLU A 56 -5.08 10.14 -5.98
N LYS A 57 -5.26 11.21 -6.75
CA LYS A 57 -6.01 12.37 -6.28
C LYS A 57 -7.51 12.04 -6.35
N SER A 58 -8.25 12.29 -5.27
CA SER A 58 -9.66 11.92 -5.20
C SER A 58 -10.55 12.63 -6.24
N ASP A 59 -10.15 13.83 -6.67
CA ASP A 59 -10.87 14.59 -7.70
C ASP A 59 -10.44 14.23 -9.14
N ASP A 60 -9.30 13.56 -9.31
CA ASP A 60 -8.66 13.36 -10.61
C ASP A 60 -7.78 12.12 -10.59
N ASP A 61 -8.34 11.01 -11.07
CA ASP A 61 -7.67 9.70 -11.16
C ASP A 61 -6.51 9.67 -12.17
N THR A 62 -6.30 10.74 -12.96
CA THR A 62 -5.10 10.89 -13.81
C THR A 62 -3.89 11.36 -13.02
N LYS A 63 -4.09 11.97 -11.84
CA LYS A 63 -3.02 12.48 -10.98
C LYS A 63 -2.58 11.45 -9.96
N ARG A 64 -1.80 10.47 -10.44
CA ARG A 64 -1.21 9.40 -9.64
C ARG A 64 0.22 9.72 -9.20
N ARG A 65 0.59 9.30 -7.99
CA ARG A 65 1.94 9.44 -7.44
C ARG A 65 2.40 8.15 -6.79
N TRP A 66 3.69 7.88 -6.98
CA TRP A 66 4.46 6.92 -6.20
C TRP A 66 5.01 7.61 -4.96
N VAL A 67 4.90 6.98 -3.79
CA VAL A 67 5.49 7.48 -2.53
C VAL A 67 6.34 6.38 -1.91
N CYS A 68 7.58 6.70 -1.52
CA CYS A 68 8.53 5.70 -1.01
C CYS A 68 8.06 5.09 0.33
N LYS A 69 7.84 3.76 0.34
CA LYS A 69 7.46 3.00 1.55
C LYS A 69 8.52 3.08 2.63
N VAL A 70 9.79 2.93 2.26
CA VAL A 70 10.91 2.96 3.21
C VAL A 70 10.99 4.31 3.92
N CYS A 71 10.79 5.42 3.20
CA CYS A 71 10.71 6.74 3.80
C CYS A 71 9.54 6.89 4.76
N VAL A 72 8.37 6.35 4.38
CA VAL A 72 7.14 6.36 5.21
C VAL A 72 7.32 5.54 6.47
N ASP A 73 7.81 4.31 6.36
CA ASP A 73 8.06 3.40 7.49
C ASP A 73 9.11 3.99 8.45
N SER A 74 10.11 4.68 7.91
CA SER A 74 11.12 5.42 8.69
C SER A 74 10.59 6.70 9.34
N ARG A 75 9.29 7.03 9.15
CA ARG A 75 8.63 8.26 9.64
C ARG A 75 9.39 9.54 9.26
N ARG A 76 9.96 9.57 8.05
CA ARG A 76 10.63 10.78 7.54
C ARG A 76 9.59 11.92 7.44
N PRO A 77 9.94 13.16 7.83
CA PRO A 77 9.01 14.28 7.83
C PRO A 77 8.55 14.70 6.42
N ASN A 78 9.22 14.25 5.37
CA ASN A 78 8.81 14.46 3.98
C ASN A 78 9.24 13.23 3.16
N PRO A 79 8.41 12.19 3.04
CA PRO A 79 8.77 11.02 2.26
C PRO A 79 8.88 11.39 0.78
N HIS A 80 9.86 10.80 0.09
CA HIS A 80 10.03 11.08 -1.33
C HIS A 80 8.80 10.61 -2.12
N SER A 81 8.34 11.46 -3.04
CA SER A 81 7.24 11.15 -3.95
C SER A 81 7.60 11.50 -5.39
N ALA A 82 7.14 10.68 -6.33
CA ALA A 82 7.34 10.84 -7.76
C ALA A 82 6.01 10.70 -8.49
N ALA A 83 5.89 11.30 -9.67
CA ALA A 83 4.72 11.08 -10.52
C ALA A 83 4.67 9.63 -10.99
N SER A 84 3.49 9.01 -11.02
CA SER A 84 3.33 7.64 -11.51
C SER A 84 3.74 7.49 -12.98
N SER A 85 3.67 8.56 -13.77
CA SER A 85 4.12 8.60 -15.16
C SER A 85 5.64 8.69 -15.34
N GLY A 86 6.39 8.91 -14.24
CA GLY A 86 7.84 9.14 -14.25
C GLY A 86 8.57 8.32 -13.19
N THR A 87 8.55 7.00 -13.32
CA THR A 87 9.11 6.06 -12.33
C THR A 87 10.63 6.14 -12.17
N GLN A 88 11.36 6.73 -13.13
CA GLN A 88 12.82 6.92 -13.04
C GLN A 88 13.21 7.74 -11.80
N ASN A 89 12.40 8.73 -11.40
CA ASN A 89 12.67 9.51 -10.18
C ASN A 89 12.59 8.63 -8.93
N ALA A 90 11.66 7.68 -8.91
CA ALA A 90 11.57 6.68 -7.84
C ALA A 90 12.77 5.73 -7.86
N GLU A 91 13.19 5.26 -9.04
CA GLU A 91 14.36 4.39 -9.21
C GLU A 91 15.64 5.03 -8.69
N ILE A 92 15.90 6.28 -9.10
CA ILE A 92 17.08 7.05 -8.68
C ILE A 92 17.08 7.23 -7.16
N HIS A 93 15.94 7.58 -6.58
CA HIS A 93 15.81 7.72 -5.12
C HIS A 93 16.09 6.39 -4.41
N LEU A 94 15.49 5.28 -4.85
CA LEU A 94 15.73 3.97 -4.25
C LEU A 94 17.21 3.58 -4.29
N TRP A 95 17.90 3.85 -5.40
CA TRP A 95 19.32 3.52 -5.56
C TRP A 95 20.27 4.40 -4.73
N ASN A 96 19.92 5.67 -4.54
CA ASN A 96 20.77 6.62 -3.82
C ASN A 96 20.53 6.61 -2.31
N ASP A 97 19.28 6.46 -1.88
CA ASP A 97 18.88 6.60 -0.47
C ASP A 97 18.65 5.25 0.25
N HIS A 98 18.39 4.17 -0.48
CA HIS A 98 17.92 2.90 0.08
C HIS A 98 18.67 1.64 -0.39
N LYS A 99 19.84 1.83 -1.01
CA LYS A 99 20.71 0.73 -1.47
C LYS A 99 21.53 0.09 -0.35
#